data_AF-A0A3C1LE14-F1
#
_entry.id   AF-A0A3C1LE14-F1
#
_cell.length_a   1.000
_cell.length_b   1.000
_cell.length_c   1.000
_cell.angle_alpha   90.00
_cell.angle_beta   90.00
_cell.angle_gamma   90.00
#
_symmetry.space_group_name_H-M   'P 1'
#
loop_
_entity.id
_entity.type
_entity.pdbx_description
1 polymer ?
#
loop_
_entity_poly.entity_id
_entity_poly.type
_entity_poly.pdbx_seq_one_letter_code
_entity_poly.pdbx_strand_id
1 'polypeptide(L)'
;MVQAYNFLAAWQLFPEKCTYQYQLAPKSGSYNIESVPNKDELKISMSWVSLDNQAFYSQYSIYPNGELHPFDNQALADSTKATIVNASTIEIEFYQHNHVSFTLTWEILHNGYLKITHKGTTPEEGTPFTNVDIYHKQLSVLPYASSAGSVVVRPTEEGVIKHKALQAMEEQTNMQLDQIKQQIELLARQAQEI
;
A
#
# COMPACT_ATOMS: atom_id res chain seq x y z
N MET A 1 -21.15 9.44 5.45
CA MET A 1 -20.09 10.34 4.90
C MET A 1 -19.32 11.26 5.87
N VAL A 2 -19.88 11.90 6.92
CA VAL A 2 -19.18 12.97 7.69
C VAL A 2 -17.95 12.50 8.51
N GLN A 3 -17.86 11.21 8.85
CA GLN A 3 -16.87 10.74 9.83
C GLN A 3 -15.47 10.43 9.25
N ALA A 4 -15.33 10.19 7.94
CA ALA A 4 -14.04 9.91 7.31
C ALA A 4 -13.34 11.17 6.74
N TYR A 5 -13.91 12.37 6.96
CA TYR A 5 -13.44 13.62 6.36
C TYR A 5 -11.95 13.92 6.63
N ASN A 6 -11.46 13.56 7.82
CA ASN A 6 -10.07 13.81 8.21
C ASN A 6 -9.04 13.07 7.34
N PHE A 7 -9.46 11.98 6.69
CA PHE A 7 -8.62 11.17 5.82
C PHE A 7 -8.61 11.68 4.38
N LEU A 8 -9.60 12.49 3.97
CA LEU A 8 -9.76 12.94 2.59
C LEU A 8 -8.68 13.96 2.22
N ALA A 9 -7.62 13.48 1.56
CA ALA A 9 -6.52 14.29 1.05
C ALA A 9 -5.62 13.47 0.12
N ALA A 10 -4.72 14.19 -0.55
CA ALA A 10 -3.48 13.62 -1.05
C ALA A 10 -2.45 13.58 0.09
N TRP A 11 -1.82 12.43 0.25
CA TRP A 11 -0.81 12.14 1.25
C TRP A 11 0.48 11.71 0.57
N GLN A 12 1.61 12.21 1.05
CA GLN A 12 2.93 11.88 0.51
C GLN A 12 3.70 11.10 1.57
N LEU A 13 4.26 9.97 1.16
CA LEU A 13 5.04 9.09 2.04
C LEU A 13 6.27 9.84 2.55
N PHE A 14 6.59 9.61 3.82
CA PHE A 14 7.81 10.05 4.47
C PHE A 14 8.69 8.80 4.76
N PRO A 15 9.48 8.33 3.78
CA PRO A 15 10.17 7.04 3.84
C PRO A 15 11.05 6.89 5.09
N GLU A 16 11.71 7.97 5.52
CA GLU A 16 12.62 7.98 6.67
C GLU A 16 11.90 7.75 8.01
N LYS A 17 10.56 7.86 8.05
CA LYS A 17 9.73 7.61 9.24
C LYS A 17 8.99 6.27 9.19
N CYS A 18 9.19 5.49 8.13
CA CYS A 18 8.54 4.19 7.96
C CYS A 18 9.30 3.08 8.68
N THR A 19 8.58 2.09 9.20
CA THR A 19 9.17 0.94 9.92
C THR A 19 8.60 -0.34 9.34
N TYR A 20 9.44 -1.17 8.74
CA TYR A 20 9.02 -2.40 8.07
C TYR A 20 9.66 -3.59 8.79
N GLN A 21 8.83 -4.56 9.19
CA GLN A 21 9.28 -5.87 9.69
C GLN A 21 9.40 -6.89 8.57
N TYR A 22 8.67 -6.69 7.48
CA TYR A 22 8.67 -7.53 6.30
C TYR A 22 8.76 -6.65 5.04
N GLN A 23 9.60 -7.02 4.08
CA GLN A 23 9.94 -6.21 2.90
C GLN A 23 10.66 -4.89 3.22
N LEU A 24 10.97 -4.12 2.18
CA LEU A 24 11.65 -2.83 2.29
C LEU A 24 10.66 -1.70 2.03
N ALA A 25 10.77 -0.63 2.81
CA ALA A 25 9.99 0.58 2.60
C ALA A 25 10.25 1.14 1.19
N PRO A 26 9.20 1.59 0.48
CA PRO A 26 9.38 2.20 -0.83
C PRO A 26 10.15 3.52 -0.72
N LYS A 27 10.88 3.86 -1.78
CA LYS A 27 11.70 5.08 -1.86
C LYS A 27 10.83 6.35 -1.83
N SER A 28 9.62 6.26 -2.36
CA SER A 28 8.63 7.33 -2.34
C SER A 28 7.26 6.76 -2.64
N GLY A 29 6.19 7.43 -2.20
CA GLY A 29 4.84 7.09 -2.60
C GLY A 29 3.84 8.19 -2.33
N SER A 30 2.72 8.14 -3.02
CA SER A 30 1.56 9.00 -2.83
C SER A 30 0.34 8.14 -2.50
N TYR A 31 -0.50 8.62 -1.60
CA TYR A 31 -1.73 7.97 -1.20
C TYR A 31 -2.86 9.00 -1.25
N ASN A 32 -3.84 8.81 -2.13
CA ASN A 32 -4.97 9.72 -2.29
C ASN A 32 -6.24 9.05 -1.84
N ILE A 33 -6.99 9.70 -0.95
CA ILE A 33 -8.24 9.20 -0.39
C ILE A 33 -9.34 10.18 -0.74
N GLU A 34 -10.34 9.71 -1.47
CA GLU A 34 -11.45 10.52 -1.98
C GLU A 34 -12.78 9.90 -1.58
N SER A 35 -13.76 10.73 -1.22
CA SER A 35 -15.15 10.28 -1.07
C SER A 35 -15.85 10.32 -2.41
N VAL A 36 -16.62 9.29 -2.76
CA VAL A 36 -17.43 9.29 -3.98
C VAL A 36 -18.76 10.01 -3.69
N PRO A 37 -19.12 11.09 -4.43
CA PRO A 37 -20.38 11.79 -4.20
C PRO A 37 -21.59 10.87 -4.28
N ASN A 38 -22.53 11.02 -3.34
CA ASN A 38 -23.75 10.21 -3.23
C ASN A 38 -23.53 8.71 -2.99
N LYS A 39 -22.32 8.30 -2.62
CA LYS A 39 -22.01 6.95 -2.16
C LYS A 39 -21.26 7.01 -0.83
N ASP A 40 -21.58 6.11 0.10
CA ASP A 40 -20.78 5.94 1.33
C ASP A 40 -19.53 5.08 1.06
N GLU A 41 -18.81 5.43 0.00
CA GLU A 41 -17.64 4.72 -0.53
C GLU A 41 -16.43 5.66 -0.49
N LEU A 42 -15.30 5.12 -0.02
CA LEU A 42 -14.00 5.78 -0.13
C LEU A 42 -13.23 5.12 -1.27
N LYS A 43 -12.75 5.95 -2.20
CA LYS A 43 -11.86 5.56 -3.27
C LYS A 43 -10.43 5.89 -2.86
N ILE A 44 -9.55 4.90 -3.01
CA ILE A 44 -8.14 4.98 -2.68
C ILE A 44 -7.35 4.82 -3.97
N SER A 45 -6.44 5.76 -4.22
CA SER A 45 -5.45 5.68 -5.28
C SER A 45 -4.06 5.81 -4.67
N MET A 46 -3.19 4.82 -4.90
CA MET A 46 -1.82 4.83 -4.40
C MET A 46 -0.84 4.64 -5.53
N SER A 47 0.31 5.32 -5.44
CA SER A 47 1.45 5.12 -6.33
C SER A 47 2.72 5.09 -5.51
N TRP A 48 3.69 4.25 -5.86
CA TRP A 48 4.96 4.18 -5.16
C TRP A 48 6.09 3.77 -6.09
N VAL A 49 7.30 4.13 -5.68
CA VAL A 49 8.54 3.74 -6.35
C VAL A 49 9.32 2.86 -5.39
N SER A 50 9.61 1.63 -5.82
CA SER A 50 10.45 0.69 -5.09
C SER A 50 11.92 1.11 -5.08
N LEU A 51 12.75 0.39 -4.32
CA LEU A 51 14.19 0.70 -4.21
C LEU A 51 14.96 0.44 -5.52
N ASP A 52 14.49 -0.49 -6.35
CA ASP A 52 15.00 -0.76 -7.69
C ASP A 52 14.45 0.23 -8.76
N ASN A 53 13.79 1.31 -8.32
CA ASN A 53 13.21 2.37 -9.14
C ASN A 53 12.09 1.91 -10.09
N GLN A 54 11.38 0.84 -9.75
CA GLN A 54 10.15 0.47 -10.45
C GLN A 54 8.97 1.27 -9.87
N ALA A 55 8.10 1.76 -10.75
CA ALA A 55 6.93 2.53 -10.38
C ALA A 55 5.68 1.66 -10.43
N PHE A 56 4.87 1.75 -9.38
CA PHE A 56 3.64 1.00 -9.22
C PHE A 56 2.46 1.92 -8.96
N TYR A 57 1.26 1.44 -9.28
CA TYR A 57 0.00 2.12 -9.03
C TYR A 57 -1.05 1.09 -8.58
N SER A 58 -1.95 1.51 -7.70
CA SER A 58 -3.12 0.75 -7.30
C SER A 58 -4.31 1.66 -7.11
N GLN A 59 -5.49 1.10 -7.32
CA GLN A 59 -6.73 1.75 -6.94
C GLN A 59 -7.72 0.72 -6.45
N TYR A 60 -8.37 1.02 -5.32
CA TYR A 60 -9.44 0.19 -4.78
C TYR A 60 -10.43 1.05 -4.01
N SER A 61 -11.58 0.45 -3.69
CA SER A 61 -12.63 1.09 -2.93
C SER A 61 -12.90 0.34 -1.64
N ILE A 62 -13.31 1.07 -0.61
CA ILE A 62 -13.78 0.51 0.66
C ILE A 62 -15.06 1.21 1.10
N TYR A 63 -15.86 0.49 1.88
CA TYR A 63 -17.10 0.98 2.46
C TYR A 63 -16.95 1.00 3.98
N PRO A 64 -16.69 2.16 4.60
CA PRO A 64 -16.41 2.28 6.03
C PRO A 64 -17.72 2.26 6.85
N ASN A 65 -18.56 1.24 6.63
CA ASN A 65 -19.86 1.05 7.28
C ASN A 65 -19.87 -0.11 8.29
N GLY A 66 -18.75 -0.82 8.46
CA GLY A 66 -18.61 -1.96 9.36
C GLY A 66 -19.16 -3.28 8.80
N GLU A 67 -19.62 -3.30 7.55
CA GLU A 67 -20.15 -4.49 6.88
C GLU A 67 -19.11 -5.11 5.93
N LEU A 68 -19.29 -6.39 5.61
CA LEU A 68 -18.49 -7.10 4.62
C LEU A 68 -18.96 -6.73 3.21
N HIS A 69 -18.03 -6.31 2.36
CA HIS A 69 -18.26 -6.03 0.95
C HIS A 69 -17.32 -6.87 0.08
N PRO A 70 -17.78 -7.39 -1.08
CA PRO A 70 -16.90 -8.02 -2.05
C PRO A 70 -15.75 -7.08 -2.42
N PHE A 71 -14.54 -7.63 -2.56
CA PHE A 71 -13.36 -6.85 -2.90
C PHE A 71 -13.01 -7.04 -4.37
N ASP A 72 -12.77 -5.95 -5.10
CA ASP A 72 -12.55 -6.03 -6.55
C ASP A 72 -11.33 -6.89 -6.91
N ASN A 73 -10.29 -6.88 -6.08
CA ASN A 73 -9.08 -7.67 -6.29
C ASN A 73 -9.13 -9.00 -5.52
N GLN A 74 -9.78 -9.98 -6.14
CA GLN A 74 -9.93 -11.36 -5.63
C GLN A 74 -8.61 -12.12 -5.45
N ALA A 75 -7.49 -11.63 -6.00
CA ALA A 75 -6.18 -12.22 -5.73
C ALA A 75 -5.66 -11.89 -4.32
N LEU A 76 -6.18 -10.80 -3.71
CA LEU A 76 -5.77 -10.36 -2.37
C LEU A 76 -6.76 -10.80 -1.29
N ALA A 77 -8.04 -10.63 -1.57
CA ALA A 77 -9.12 -10.90 -0.64
C ALA A 77 -10.42 -11.14 -1.41
N ASP A 78 -11.26 -12.03 -0.90
CA ASP A 78 -12.62 -12.24 -1.42
C ASP A 78 -13.52 -11.06 -1.04
N SER A 79 -13.32 -10.54 0.18
CA SER A 79 -14.10 -9.44 0.74
C SER A 79 -13.29 -8.57 1.69
N THR A 80 -13.78 -7.36 1.93
CA THR A 80 -13.22 -6.40 2.88
C THR A 80 -14.29 -5.88 3.81
N LYS A 81 -13.88 -5.51 5.02
CA LYS A 81 -14.74 -4.82 5.99
C LYS A 81 -13.97 -3.62 6.52
N ALA A 82 -14.51 -2.42 6.32
CA ALA A 82 -13.93 -1.21 6.86
C ALA A 82 -14.82 -0.65 7.98
N THR A 83 -14.23 -0.34 9.12
CA THR A 83 -14.91 0.13 10.33
C THR A 83 -14.31 1.47 10.76
N ILE A 84 -15.15 2.49 10.91
CA ILE A 84 -14.76 3.75 11.55
C ILE A 84 -14.76 3.53 13.06
N VAL A 85 -13.57 3.41 13.66
CA VAL A 85 -13.43 3.23 15.10
C VAL A 85 -13.69 4.55 15.83
N ASN A 86 -13.16 5.65 15.29
CA ASN A 86 -13.38 7.01 15.78
C ASN A 86 -13.00 8.04 14.69
N ALA A 87 -13.06 9.34 15.00
CA ALA A 87 -12.78 10.42 14.04
C ALA A 87 -11.36 10.44 13.46
N SER A 88 -10.39 9.76 14.09
CA SER A 88 -9.00 9.69 13.67
C SER A 88 -8.56 8.28 13.29
N THR A 89 -9.42 7.27 13.39
CA THR A 89 -9.03 5.86 13.17
C THR A 89 -10.05 5.09 12.35
N ILE A 90 -9.57 4.49 11.26
CA ILE A 90 -10.32 3.52 10.44
C ILE A 90 -9.54 2.21 10.44
N GLU A 91 -10.24 1.11 10.67
CA GLU A 91 -9.69 -0.24 10.58
C GLU A 91 -10.30 -0.94 9.36
N ILE A 92 -9.47 -1.66 8.60
CA ILE A 92 -9.86 -2.37 7.39
C ILE A 92 -9.35 -3.80 7.49
N GLU A 93 -10.27 -4.75 7.46
CA GLU A 93 -10.01 -6.18 7.52
C GLU A 93 -10.21 -6.79 6.12
N PHE A 94 -9.24 -7.58 5.66
CA PHE A 94 -9.28 -8.28 4.38
C PHE A 94 -9.49 -9.77 4.66
N TYR A 95 -10.50 -10.35 4.01
CA TYR A 95 -10.90 -11.73 4.23
C TYR A 95 -10.60 -12.56 2.99
N GLN A 96 -9.85 -13.65 3.20
CA GLN A 96 -9.60 -14.69 2.21
C GLN A 96 -10.13 -16.02 2.77
N HIS A 97 -10.97 -16.72 2.02
CA HIS A 97 -11.62 -17.96 2.47
C HIS A 97 -12.30 -17.81 3.84
N ASN A 98 -12.95 -16.66 4.09
CA ASN A 98 -13.64 -16.33 5.34
C ASN A 98 -12.72 -16.18 6.58
N HIS A 99 -11.41 -16.05 6.40
CA HIS A 99 -10.43 -15.74 7.45
C HIS A 99 -9.78 -14.39 7.19
N VAL A 100 -9.51 -13.62 8.25
CA VAL A 100 -8.76 -12.35 8.12
C VAL A 100 -7.30 -12.68 7.78
N SER A 101 -6.89 -12.33 6.56
CA SER A 101 -5.51 -12.52 6.08
C SER A 101 -4.64 -11.29 6.33
N PHE A 102 -5.26 -10.11 6.27
CA PHE A 102 -4.56 -8.84 6.35
C PHE A 102 -5.43 -7.77 7.02
N THR A 103 -4.80 -6.89 7.79
CA THR A 103 -5.45 -5.77 8.46
C THR A 103 -4.68 -4.49 8.17
N LEU A 104 -5.38 -3.45 7.71
CA LEU A 104 -4.87 -2.09 7.69
C LEU A 104 -5.52 -1.26 8.78
N THR A 105 -4.72 -0.48 9.49
CA THR A 105 -5.19 0.55 10.39
C THR A 105 -4.72 1.90 9.89
N TRP A 106 -5.66 2.79 9.55
CA TRP A 106 -5.39 4.19 9.25
C TRP A 106 -5.59 5.00 10.52
N GLU A 107 -4.59 5.81 10.86
CA GLU A 107 -4.63 6.67 12.03
C GLU A 107 -4.11 8.07 11.68
N ILE A 108 -4.93 9.11 11.94
CA ILE A 108 -4.46 10.49 11.91
C ILE A 108 -3.81 10.80 13.26
N LEU A 109 -2.50 10.99 13.25
CA LEU A 109 -1.71 11.33 14.43
C LEU A 109 -1.95 12.79 14.85
N HIS A 110 -1.63 13.11 16.10
CA HIS A 110 -1.77 14.46 16.68
C HIS A 110 -1.00 15.55 15.92
N ASN A 111 0.04 15.18 15.16
CA ASN A 111 0.83 16.09 14.32
C ASN A 111 0.24 16.27 12.90
N GLY A 112 -0.92 15.66 12.62
CA GLY A 112 -1.60 15.74 11.33
C GLY A 112 -1.07 14.77 10.27
N TYR A 113 -0.16 13.86 10.62
CA TYR A 113 0.29 12.80 9.72
C TYR A 113 -0.71 11.65 9.67
N LEU A 114 -0.81 11.03 8.51
CA LEU A 114 -1.50 9.76 8.35
C LEU A 114 -0.49 8.63 8.60
N LYS A 115 -0.74 7.82 9.62
CA LYS A 115 -0.05 6.56 9.84
C LYS A 115 -0.90 5.44 9.28
N ILE A 116 -0.33 4.63 8.40
CA ILE A 116 -0.95 3.41 7.91
C ILE A 116 -0.16 2.23 8.49
N THR A 117 -0.84 1.36 9.23
CA THR A 117 -0.24 0.15 9.81
C THR A 117 -0.79 -1.06 9.08
N HIS A 118 0.10 -1.86 8.51
CA HIS A 118 -0.19 -3.10 7.82
C HIS A 118 0.17 -4.27 8.73
N LYS A 119 -0.77 -5.17 8.98
CA LYS A 119 -0.54 -6.41 9.72
C LYS A 119 -0.99 -7.60 8.89
N GLY A 120 -0.16 -8.63 8.84
CA GLY A 120 -0.47 -9.87 8.13
C GLY A 120 0.50 -10.96 8.55
N THR A 121 0.48 -12.07 7.81
CA THR A 121 1.40 -13.19 7.97
C THR A 121 2.24 -13.37 6.72
N THR A 122 3.52 -13.72 6.88
CA THR A 122 4.40 -14.02 5.76
C THR A 122 3.95 -15.28 5.01
N PRO A 123 4.08 -15.34 3.67
CA PRO A 123 3.66 -16.52 2.91
C PRO A 123 4.51 -17.77 3.18
N GLU A 124 5.80 -17.58 3.50
CA GLU A 124 6.78 -18.67 3.63
C GLU A 124 6.70 -19.41 4.97
N GLU A 125 6.59 -18.66 6.07
CA GLU A 125 6.67 -19.22 7.43
C GLU A 125 5.39 -18.99 8.25
N GLY A 126 4.42 -18.21 7.74
CA GLY A 126 3.22 -17.83 8.48
C GLY A 126 3.52 -16.89 9.66
N THR A 127 4.70 -16.28 9.70
CA THR A 127 5.11 -15.40 10.79
C THR A 127 4.36 -14.06 10.71
N PRO A 128 3.80 -13.55 11.82
CA PRO A 128 3.12 -12.27 11.80
C PRO A 128 4.13 -11.14 11.59
N PHE A 129 3.77 -10.18 10.74
CA PHE A 129 4.56 -8.96 10.52
C PHE A 129 3.71 -7.71 10.72
N THR A 130 4.38 -6.61 11.03
CA THR A 130 3.81 -5.27 11.08
C THR A 130 4.68 -4.31 10.30
N ASN A 131 4.12 -3.69 9.27
CA ASN A 131 4.74 -2.57 8.55
C ASN A 131 3.98 -1.29 8.86
N VAL A 132 4.70 -0.18 8.97
CA VAL A 132 4.17 1.13 9.31
C VAL A 132 4.66 2.14 8.29
N ASP A 133 3.71 2.72 7.57
CA ASP A 133 3.92 3.87 6.71
C ASP A 133 3.51 5.15 7.40
N ILE A 134 4.31 6.20 7.22
CA ILE A 134 3.99 7.54 7.70
C ILE A 134 3.88 8.46 6.49
N TYR A 135 2.75 9.13 6.36
CA TYR A 135 2.49 10.10 5.30
C TYR A 135 2.23 11.49 5.89
N HIS A 136 2.67 12.51 5.16
CA HIS A 136 2.29 13.89 5.43
C HIS A 136 1.25 14.37 4.42
N LYS A 137 0.31 15.20 4.88
CA LYS A 137 -0.72 15.77 4.02
C LYS A 137 -0.06 16.70 2.99
N GLN A 138 -0.44 16.58 1.73
CA GLN A 138 -0.13 17.58 0.72
C GLN A 138 -1.26 18.60 0.67
N LEU A 139 -0.91 19.87 0.91
CA LEU A 139 -1.82 20.98 0.68
C LEU A 139 -1.88 21.21 -0.83
N SER A 140 -2.95 20.75 -1.47
CA SER A 140 -3.17 21.01 -2.89
C SER A 140 -3.34 22.51 -3.12
N VAL A 141 -2.42 23.13 -3.86
CA VAL A 141 -2.73 24.34 -4.64
C VAL A 141 -3.44 23.85 -5.89
N LEU A 142 -4.75 24.16 -5.98
CA LEU A 142 -5.73 23.97 -7.06
C LEU A 142 -5.42 22.96 -8.20
N PRO A 143 -6.40 22.14 -8.62
CA PRO A 143 -6.22 21.18 -9.71
C PRO A 143 -6.21 21.88 -11.07
N TYR A 144 -5.07 22.44 -11.48
CA TYR A 144 -4.78 22.75 -12.87
C TYR A 144 -3.36 22.30 -13.22
N ALA A 145 -3.29 21.46 -14.26
CA ALA A 145 -2.07 20.87 -14.76
C ALA A 145 -1.06 21.94 -15.20
N SER A 146 0.11 21.98 -14.55
CA SER A 146 1.38 22.46 -15.09
C SER A 146 2.46 22.39 -14.00
N SER A 147 3.65 21.83 -14.19
CA SER A 147 4.27 21.15 -15.32
C SER A 147 5.72 20.80 -14.94
N ALA A 148 6.28 19.81 -15.65
CA ALA A 148 7.70 19.64 -15.95
C ALA A 148 8.64 19.17 -14.80
N GLY A 149 8.61 17.86 -14.53
CA GLY A 149 9.67 17.20 -13.75
C GLY A 149 9.32 15.77 -13.32
N SER A 150 8.04 15.42 -13.28
CA SER A 150 7.58 14.07 -13.00
C SER A 150 8.04 13.12 -14.11
N VAL A 151 8.85 12.13 -13.75
CA VAL A 151 9.18 10.96 -14.59
C VAL A 151 7.93 10.58 -15.35
N VAL A 152 8.01 10.59 -16.69
CA VAL A 152 6.95 10.13 -17.56
C VAL A 152 6.69 8.68 -17.17
N VAL A 153 5.65 8.43 -16.37
CA VAL A 153 5.10 7.09 -16.20
C VAL A 153 4.49 6.78 -17.55
N ARG A 154 5.30 6.18 -18.43
CA ARG A 154 4.79 5.60 -19.66
C ARG A 154 3.80 4.53 -19.23
N PRO A 155 2.53 4.61 -19.65
CA PRO A 155 1.60 3.52 -19.44
C PRO A 155 2.12 2.35 -20.27
N THR A 156 2.90 1.46 -19.65
CA THR A 156 3.14 0.15 -20.22
C THR A 156 1.84 -0.63 -20.00
N GLU A 157 0.96 -0.50 -20.99
CA GLU A 157 -0.29 -1.24 -21.18
C GLU A 157 -1.34 -1.04 -20.08
N GLU A 158 -2.36 -0.24 -20.41
CA GLU A 158 -3.56 0.11 -19.61
C GLU A 158 -4.32 -1.07 -18.98
N GLY A 159 -3.99 -2.33 -19.33
CA GLY A 159 -4.60 -3.54 -18.77
C GLY A 159 -3.86 -4.18 -17.60
N VAL A 160 -2.56 -3.92 -17.42
CA VAL A 160 -1.69 -4.69 -16.48
C VAL A 160 -1.61 -4.05 -15.08
N ILE A 161 -1.95 -2.77 -14.97
CA ILE A 161 -1.54 -1.91 -13.84
C ILE A 161 -2.59 -1.85 -12.70
N LYS A 162 -3.83 -2.34 -12.90
CA LYS A 162 -4.86 -2.27 -11.84
C LYS A 162 -4.74 -3.33 -10.74
N HIS A 163 -4.05 -4.45 -10.99
CA HIS A 163 -4.10 -5.63 -10.11
C HIS A 163 -2.80 -5.90 -9.33
N LYS A 164 -1.73 -5.18 -9.65
CA LYS A 164 -0.37 -5.55 -9.27
C LYS A 164 0.16 -4.89 -8.00
N ALA A 165 -0.65 -4.33 -7.12
CA ALA A 165 -0.10 -3.53 -6.03
C ALA A 165 0.59 -4.34 -4.93
N LEU A 166 -0.15 -5.27 -4.33
CA LEU A 166 0.42 -6.23 -3.40
C LEU A 166 1.08 -7.40 -4.11
N GLN A 167 0.61 -7.76 -5.31
CA GLN A 167 1.32 -8.73 -6.14
C GLN A 167 2.70 -8.21 -6.60
N ALA A 168 2.89 -6.89 -6.74
CA ALA A 168 4.21 -6.30 -6.93
C ALA A 168 5.05 -6.33 -5.65
N MET A 169 4.45 -6.19 -4.47
CA MET A 169 5.17 -6.39 -3.20
C MET A 169 5.65 -7.86 -3.09
N GLU A 170 4.81 -8.81 -3.51
CA GLU A 170 5.14 -10.25 -3.59
C GLU A 170 6.17 -10.56 -4.71
N GLU A 171 6.00 -10.01 -5.91
CA GLU A 171 6.96 -10.12 -7.03
C GLU A 171 8.31 -9.47 -6.66
N GLN A 172 8.30 -8.35 -5.95
CA GLN A 172 9.50 -7.68 -5.43
C GLN A 172 10.20 -8.54 -4.37
N THR A 173 9.46 -9.31 -3.57
CA THR A 173 10.02 -10.30 -2.62
C THR A 173 10.65 -11.47 -3.38
N ASN A 174 9.97 -12.01 -4.39
CA ASN A 174 10.48 -13.12 -5.21
C ASN A 174 11.73 -12.74 -6.03
N MET A 175 11.76 -11.53 -6.61
CA MET A 175 12.93 -11.05 -7.34
C MET A 175 14.15 -10.85 -6.42
N GLN A 176 13.92 -10.44 -5.18
CA GLN A 176 15.00 -10.27 -4.20
C GLN A 176 15.56 -11.61 -3.69
N LEU A 177 14.72 -12.62 -3.51
CA LEU A 177 15.17 -13.98 -3.17
C LEU A 177 16.08 -14.57 -4.25
N ASP A 178 15.75 -14.35 -5.53
CA ASP A 178 16.57 -14.84 -6.64
C ASP A 178 17.93 -14.14 -6.70
N GLN A 179 17.98 -12.82 -6.47
CA GLN A 179 19.24 -12.07 -6.39
C GLN A 179 20.12 -12.48 -5.21
N ILE A 180 19.54 -12.71 -4.02
CA ILE A 180 20.28 -13.18 -2.84
C ILE A 180 20.82 -14.59 -3.09
N LYS A 181 20.01 -15.47 -3.68
CA LYS A 181 20.44 -16.83 -4.05
C LYS A 181 21.62 -16.79 -5.03
N GLN A 182 21.56 -15.95 -6.05
CA GLN A 182 22.66 -15.77 -7.01
C GLN A 182 23.93 -15.24 -6.32
N GLN A 183 23.80 -14.32 -5.37
CA GLN A 183 24.95 -13.81 -4.60
C GLN A 183 25.56 -14.88 -3.68
N ILE A 184 24.74 -15.70 -3.02
CA ILE A 184 25.21 -16.83 -2.20
C ILE A 184 25.93 -17.86 -3.06
N GLU A 185 25.39 -18.21 -4.24
CA GLU A 185 26.03 -19.14 -5.17
C GLU A 185 27.36 -18.60 -5.70
N LEU A 186 27.45 -17.29 -5.97
CA LEU A 186 28.68 -16.63 -6.38
C LEU A 186 29.75 -16.68 -5.26
N LEU A 187 29.36 -16.36 -4.02
CA LEU A 187 30.23 -16.43 -2.85
C LEU A 187 30.70 -17.86 -2.58
N ALA A 188 29.82 -18.85 -2.72
CA ALA A 188 30.15 -20.26 -2.57
C ALA A 188 31.15 -20.73 -3.64
N ARG A 189 31.00 -20.31 -4.90
CA ARG A 189 32.00 -20.59 -5.96
C ARG A 189 33.34 -19.95 -5.65
N GLN A 190 33.35 -18.68 -5.26
CA GLN A 190 34.59 -17.98 -4.93
C GLN A 190 35.31 -18.59 -3.71
N ALA A 191 34.56 -19.13 -2.74
CA ALA A 191 35.13 -19.84 -1.59
C ALA A 191 35.65 -21.25 -1.96
N GLN A 192 35.13 -21.87 -3.02
CA GLN A 192 35.59 -23.18 -3.52
C GLN A 192 36.84 -23.05 -4.42
N GLU A 193 37.06 -21.86 -5.00
CA GLU A 193 38.22 -21.51 -5.85
C GLU A 193 39.43 -20.99 -5.05
N ILE A 194 39.34 -20.93 -3.72
CA ILE A 194 40.43 -20.67 -2.76
C ILE A 194 40.81 -21.98 -2.06
#